data_AF-A0A0S7XXE8-F1
#
_entry.id   AF-A0A0S7XXE8-F1
#
_cell.length_a   1.000
_cell.length_b   1.000
_cell.length_c   1.000
_cell.angle_alpha   90.00
_cell.angle_beta   90.00
_cell.angle_gamma   90.00
#
_symmetry.space_group_name_H-M   'P 1'
#
loop_
_entity.id
_entity.type
_entity.pdbx_description
1 polymer ?
#
loop_
_entity_poly.entity_id
_entity_poly.type
_entity_poly.pdbx_seq_one_letter_code
_entity_poly.pdbx_strand_id
1 'polypeptide(L)' 'MISTKEIVEKYGIPYSTVNHYTIIGLLTVEARRRNMRLYDETEVEEKLTRIMKLRDKGYPLHLIQKELHKT' A
#
# COMPACT_ATOMS: atom_id res chain seq x y z
N MET A 1 -10.82 -1.40 -9.02
CA MET A 1 -10.86 -1.16 -7.58
C MET A 1 -10.83 -2.48 -6.84
N ILE A 2 -10.00 -2.60 -5.81
CA ILE A 2 -9.84 -3.81 -5.00
C ILE A 2 -10.00 -3.48 -3.52
N SER A 3 -10.44 -4.45 -2.72
CA SER A 3 -10.57 -4.35 -1.27
C SER A 3 -9.28 -4.73 -0.54
N THR A 4 -9.19 -4.41 0.76
CA THR A 4 -8.10 -4.90 1.61
C THR A 4 -7.95 -6.43 1.55
N LYS A 5 -9.05 -7.18 1.42
CA LYS A 5 -9.02 -8.64 1.32
C LYS A 5 -8.33 -9.09 0.05
N GLU A 6 -8.74 -8.52 -1.09
CA GLU A 6 -8.15 -8.83 -2.40
C GLU A 6 -6.67 -8.45 -2.46
N ILE A 7 -6.25 -7.36 -1.81
CA ILE A 7 -4.83 -6.99 -1.69
C ILE A 7 -4.03 -8.07 -0.95
N VAL A 8 -4.55 -8.58 0.16
CA VAL A 8 -3.89 -9.60 0.98
C VAL A 8 -3.75 -10.91 0.18
N GLU A 9 -4.82 -11.32 -0.49
CA GLU A 9 -4.84 -12.54 -1.30
C GLU A 9 -3.94 -12.43 -2.54
N LYS A 10 -3.94 -11.29 -3.24
CA LYS A 10 -3.19 -11.09 -4.49
C LYS A 10 -1.70 -10.89 -4.26
N TYR A 11 -1.32 -10.10 -3.26
CA TYR A 11 0.08 -9.70 -3.04
C TYR A 11 0.76 -10.42 -1.86
N GLY A 12 0.04 -11.30 -1.16
CA GLY A 12 0.57 -12.10 -0.06
C GLY A 12 1.03 -11.26 1.14
N ILE A 13 0.56 -10.01 1.27
CA ILE A 13 0.93 -9.13 2.38
C ILE A 13 -0.09 -9.24 3.52
N PRO A 14 0.33 -9.26 4.79
CA PRO A 14 -0.60 -9.34 5.91
C PRO A 14 -1.57 -8.15 5.96
N TYR A 15 -2.79 -8.40 6.46
CA TYR A 15 -3.79 -7.34 6.73
C TYR A 15 -3.21 -6.20 7.58
N SER A 16 -2.37 -6.52 8.57
CA SER A 16 -1.69 -5.53 9.41
C SER A 16 -0.78 -4.61 8.59
N THR A 17 -0.07 -5.15 7.60
CA THR A 17 0.77 -4.37 6.68
C THR A 17 -0.07 -3.47 5.79
N VAL A 18 -1.16 -3.98 5.19
CA VAL A 18 -2.07 -3.15 4.38
C VAL A 18 -2.67 -2.01 5.21
N ASN A 19 -3.07 -2.31 6.45
CA ASN A 19 -3.56 -1.32 7.40
C ASN A 19 -2.50 -0.28 7.73
N HIS A 20 -1.30 -0.72 8.07
CA HIS A 20 -0.20 0.17 8.41
C HIS A 20 0.13 1.09 7.24
N TYR A 21 0.29 0.55 6.03
CA TYR A 21 0.54 1.33 4.82
C TYR A 21 -0.59 2.32 4.51
N THR A 22 -1.84 1.95 4.77
CA THR A 22 -2.96 2.88 4.66
C THR A 22 -2.85 4.02 5.68
N ILE A 23 -2.56 3.70 6.96
CA ILE A 23 -2.45 4.68 8.06
C ILE A 23 -1.31 5.68 7.81
N ILE A 24 -0.17 5.21 7.31
CA ILE A 24 0.98 6.06 7.01
C ILE A 24 0.91 6.70 5.61
N GLY A 25 -0.21 6.56 4.90
CA GLY A 25 -0.42 7.19 3.59
C GLY A 25 0.44 6.61 2.46
N LEU A 26 0.97 5.39 2.61
CA LEU A 26 1.61 4.64 1.54
C LEU A 26 0.60 3.96 0.61
N LEU A 27 -0.62 3.65 1.07
CA LEU A 27 -1.72 3.21 0.21
C LEU A 27 -2.91 4.17 0.37
N THR A 28 -3.46 4.61 -0.76
CA THR A 28 -4.55 5.60 -0.78
C THR A 28 -5.89 4.87 -0.86
N VAL A 29 -6.85 5.27 -0.02
CA VAL A 29 -8.23 4.77 -0.13
C VAL A 29 -8.96 5.63 -1.15
N GLU A 30 -9.26 5.06 -2.31
CA GLU A 30 -9.99 5.72 -3.41
C GLU A 30 -11.48 5.85 -3.11
N ALA A 31 -12.07 4.82 -2.49
CA ALA A 31 -13.48 4.82 -2.18
C ALA A 31 -13.81 4.01 -0.93
N ARG A 32 -15.00 4.24 -0.39
CA ARG A 32 -15.60 3.41 0.66
C ARG A 32 -16.95 2.90 0.19
N ARG A 33 -17.13 1.59 0.22
CA ARG A 33 -18.43 0.94 0.02
C ARG A 33 -18.88 0.36 1.35
N ARG A 34 -19.81 1.04 2.03
CA ARG A 34 -20.15 0.78 3.44
C ARG A 34 -18.87 0.87 4.31
N ASN A 35 -18.54 -0.18 5.05
CA ASN A 35 -17.34 -0.27 5.90
C ASN A 35 -16.10 -0.84 5.17
N MET A 36 -16.20 -1.09 3.85
CA MET A 36 -15.10 -1.64 3.07
C MET A 36 -14.32 -0.52 2.38
N ARG A 37 -13.01 -0.47 2.64
CA ARG A 37 -12.07 0.39 1.89
C ARG A 37 -11.79 -0.25 0.53
N LEU A 38 -11.85 0.59 -0.49
CA LEU A 38 -11.51 0.27 -1.86
C LEU A 38 -10.30 1.10 -2.28
N TYR A 39 -9.43 0.47 -3.04
CA TYR A 39 -8.17 1.00 -3.52
C TYR A 39 -8.15 0.90 -5.04
N ASP A 40 -7.45 1.80 -5.72
CA ASP A 40 -7.11 1.56 -7.12
C ASP A 40 -6.08 0.43 -7.19
N GLU A 41 -6.35 -0.55 -8.06
CA GLU A 41 -5.51 -1.75 -8.15
C GLU A 41 -4.15 -1.45 -8.78
N THR A 42 -4.14 -0.61 -9.80
CA THR A 42 -2.92 -0.19 -10.51
C THR A 42 -2.04 0.62 -9.57
N GLU A 43 -2.62 1.56 -8.83
CA GLU A 43 -1.89 2.36 -7.84
C GLU A 43 -1.30 1.48 -6.72
N VAL A 44 -2.07 0.52 -6.20
CA VAL A 44 -1.58 -0.43 -5.20
C VAL A 44 -0.39 -1.21 -5.72
N GLU A 45 -0.48 -1.74 -6.94
CA GLU A 45 0.59 -2.54 -7.55
C GLU A 45 1.87 -1.72 -7.74
N GLU A 46 1.75 -0.51 -8.27
CA GLU A 46 2.87 0.41 -8.47
C GLU A 46 3.54 0.76 -7.14
N LYS A 47 2.75 1.12 -6.12
CA LYS A 47 3.28 1.51 -4.82
C LYS A 47 3.93 0.33 -4.11
N LEU A 48 3.30 -0.84 -4.09
CA LEU A 48 3.90 -2.05 -3.50
C LEU A 48 5.22 -2.42 -4.20
N THR A 49 5.26 -2.35 -5.53
CA THR A 49 6.49 -2.60 -6.30
C THR A 49 7.61 -1.62 -5.90
N ARG A 50 7.29 -0.33 -5.76
CA ARG A 50 8.28 0.68 -5.34
C ARG A 50 8.74 0.47 -3.89
N ILE A 51 7.81 0.16 -2.98
CA ILE A 51 8.11 -0.14 -1.57
C ILE A 51 9.06 -1.33 -1.47
N MET A 52 8.79 -2.41 -2.20
CA MET A 52 9.68 -3.59 -2.23
C MET A 52 11.06 -3.24 -2.77
N LYS A 53 11.14 -2.54 -3.91
CA LYS A 53 12.43 -2.10 -4.49
C LYS A 53 13.25 -1.25 -3.53
N LEU A 54 12.63 -0.34 -2.76
CA LEU A 54 13.34 0.49 -1.80
C LEU A 54 13.75 -0.31 -0.56
N ARG A 55 12.88 -1.21 -0.08
CA ARG A 55 13.20 -2.12 1.03
C ARG A 55 14.38 -3.02 0.68
N ASP A 56 14.44 -3.55 -0.53
CA ASP A 56 15.52 -4.43 -1.00
C ASP A 56 16.86 -3.67 -1.11
N LYS A 57 16.81 -2.35 -1.26
CA LYS A 57 17.99 -1.46 -1.15
C LYS A 57 18.37 -1.11 0.30
N GLY A 58 17.68 -1.66 1.29
CA GLY A 58 17.94 -1.43 2.70
C GLY A 58 17.29 -0.17 3.28
N TYR A 59 16.34 0.46 2.57
CA TYR A 59 15.69 1.66 3.08
C TYR A 59 14.72 1.29 4.22
N PRO A 60 14.82 1.94 5.40
CA PRO A 60 13.82 1.80 6.44
C PRO A 60 12.49 2.44 5.99
N LEU A 61 11.37 1.90 6.48
CA LEU A 61 10.02 2.26 6.02
C LEU A 61 9.71 3.76 6.09
N HIS A 62 10.20 4.47 7.11
CA HIS A 62 10.00 5.92 7.23
C HIS A 62 10.71 6.73 6.13
N LEU A 63 11.85 6.23 5.60
CA LEU A 63 12.51 6.83 4.44
C LEU A 63 11.76 6.47 3.16
N ILE A 64 11.28 5.23 3.03
CA ILE A 64 10.42 4.83 1.90
C ILE A 64 9.19 5.74 1.79
N GLN A 65 8.51 5.99 2.91
CA GLN A 65 7.38 6.91 2.97
C GLN A 65 7.75 8.31 2.47
N LYS A 66 8.85 8.88 2.96
CA LYS A 66 9.33 10.21 2.52
C LYS A 66 9.66 10.23 1.04
N GLU A 67 10.32 9.21 0.52
CA GLU A 67 10.69 9.13 -0.90
C GLU A 67 9.46 9.01 -1.81
N LEU A 68 8.42 8.28 -1.37
CA LEU A 68 7.19 8.12 -2.14
C LEU A 68 6.22 9.31 -2.04
N HIS A 69 6.37 10.18 -1.02
CA HIS A 69 5.60 11.42 -0.88
C HIS A 69 6.24 12.65 -1.53
N LYS A 70 7.49 12.55 -2.00
CA LYS A 70 8.19 13.64 -2.70
C LYS A 70 7.82 13.80 -4.18
N THR A 71 6.89 13.00 -4.68
CA THR A 71 6.43 13.03 -6.09
C THR A 71 5.07 13.70 -6.17
#